data_AF-A0A953NUU6-F1
#
_entry.id   AF-A0A953NUU6-F1
#
_cell.length_a   1.000
_cell.length_b   1.000
_cell.length_c   1.000
_cell.angle_alpha   90.00
_cell.angle_beta   90.00
_cell.angle_gamma   90.00
#
_symmetry.space_group_name_H-M   'P 1'
#
loop_
_entity.id
_entity.type
_entity.pdbx_description
1 polymer ?
#
loop_
_entity_poly.entity_id
_entity_poly.type
_entity_poly.pdbx_seq_one_letter_code
_entity_poly.pdbx_strand_id
1 'polypeptide(L)'
;MDRDLAVLAAAAEHEREARRTKAREMLRSESFADLISMVDAMAREPGSRGREEDAVLSGSAWRFAARSLKRRHKRLRDRGRHLRHMSAAERHKLRIAAKKQRYAAELFAPLFKKSRGKKYAKALARVQSALGEMNDVAGMPAQLEGLLAKEGGDAALARAAGLVLGYYQARADGREERLRKAWHRFKAVEKFWGGASIV
;
A
#
# COMPACT_ATOMS: atom_id res chain seq x y z
N MET A 1 -31.39 15.33 -5.79
CA MET A 1 -30.24 14.41 -5.84
C MET A 1 -28.93 15.17 -6.03
N ASP A 2 -28.84 16.07 -7.01
CA ASP A 2 -27.61 16.85 -7.28
C ASP A 2 -27.16 17.72 -6.08
N ARG A 3 -28.12 18.42 -5.44
CA ARG A 3 -27.86 19.22 -4.24
C ARG A 3 -27.25 18.43 -3.07
N ASP A 4 -27.76 17.23 -2.78
CA ASP A 4 -27.27 16.41 -1.67
C ASP A 4 -25.81 15.98 -1.92
N LEU A 5 -25.49 15.57 -3.17
CA LEU A 5 -24.13 15.22 -3.56
C LEU A 5 -23.18 16.44 -3.54
N ALA A 6 -23.67 17.63 -3.90
CA ALA A 6 -22.91 18.87 -3.80
C ALA A 6 -22.57 19.22 -2.34
N VAL A 7 -23.50 19.02 -1.40
CA VAL A 7 -23.24 19.19 0.05
C VAL A 7 -22.14 18.24 0.51
N LEU A 8 -22.22 16.95 0.15
CA LEU A 8 -21.17 15.98 0.47
C LEU A 8 -19.82 16.36 -0.15
N ALA A 9 -19.80 16.81 -1.40
CA ALA A 9 -18.58 17.23 -2.07
C ALA A 9 -17.94 18.44 -1.38
N ALA A 10 -18.74 19.43 -0.96
CA ALA A 10 -18.27 20.60 -0.23
C ALA A 10 -17.69 20.22 1.14
N ALA A 11 -18.39 19.38 1.92
CA ALA A 11 -17.90 18.90 3.21
C ALA A 11 -16.60 18.10 3.07
N ALA A 12 -16.51 17.22 2.06
CA ALA A 12 -15.30 16.46 1.77
C ALA A 12 -14.13 17.35 1.35
N GLU A 13 -14.40 18.40 0.57
CA GLU A 13 -13.38 19.37 0.14
C GLU A 13 -12.87 20.20 1.32
N HIS A 14 -13.77 20.68 2.18
CA HIS A 14 -13.41 21.41 3.39
C HIS A 14 -12.51 20.57 4.30
N GLU A 15 -12.89 19.31 4.56
CA GLU A 15 -12.06 18.40 5.37
C GLU A 15 -10.73 18.07 4.69
N ARG A 16 -10.71 17.96 3.35
CA ARG A 16 -9.49 17.75 2.57
C ARG A 16 -8.53 18.92 2.75
N GLU A 17 -9.01 20.15 2.64
CA GLU A 17 -8.16 21.34 2.78
C GLU A 17 -7.69 21.50 4.23
N ALA A 18 -8.54 21.26 5.23
CA ALA A 18 -8.13 21.25 6.63
C ALA A 18 -7.00 20.23 6.91
N ARG A 19 -7.11 19.02 6.37
CA ARG A 19 -6.04 17.99 6.48
C ARG A 19 -4.77 18.39 5.72
N ARG A 20 -4.90 19.05 4.57
CA ARG A 20 -3.74 19.56 3.80
C ARG A 20 -3.01 20.67 4.56
N THR A 21 -3.75 21.58 5.19
CA THR A 21 -3.16 22.63 6.03
C THR A 21 -2.34 22.00 7.16
N LYS A 22 -2.92 21.06 7.92
CA LYS A 22 -2.18 20.32 8.96
C LYS A 22 -0.95 19.58 8.43
N ALA A 23 -1.07 18.97 7.24
CA ALA A 23 0.07 18.31 6.61
C ALA A 23 1.17 19.33 6.22
N ARG A 24 0.81 20.49 5.68
CA ARG A 24 1.75 21.57 5.34
C ARG A 24 2.42 22.16 6.57
N GLU A 25 1.69 22.34 7.66
CA GLU A 25 2.23 22.79 8.95
C GLU A 25 3.25 21.78 9.48
N MET A 26 2.91 20.49 9.50
CA MET A 26 3.84 19.43 9.89
C MET A 26 5.07 19.38 8.97
N LEU A 27 4.92 19.53 7.65
CA LEU A 27 6.07 19.54 6.74
C LEU A 27 6.99 20.76 6.93
N ARG A 28 6.51 21.83 7.57
CA ARG A 28 7.26 23.04 7.89
C ARG A 28 7.77 23.06 9.33
N SER A 29 7.44 22.07 10.14
CA SER A 29 7.87 22.01 11.54
C SER A 29 9.35 21.65 11.65
N GLU A 30 9.97 22.12 12.72
CA GLU A 30 11.34 21.75 13.10
C GLU A 30 11.46 20.22 13.25
N SER A 31 10.47 19.57 13.89
CA SER A 31 10.45 18.11 14.04
C SER A 31 10.51 17.34 12.71
N PHE A 32 9.93 17.89 11.63
CA PHE A 32 10.04 17.27 10.31
C PHE A 32 11.39 17.56 9.67
N ALA A 33 11.94 18.78 9.83
CA ALA A 33 13.29 19.11 9.38
C ALA A 33 14.35 18.24 10.07
N ASP A 34 14.20 17.98 11.38
CA ASP A 34 15.05 17.10 12.16
C ASP A 34 14.97 15.66 11.66
N LEU A 35 13.75 15.17 11.40
CA LEU A 35 13.55 13.84 10.84
C LEU A 35 14.27 13.69 9.49
N ILE A 36 14.17 14.67 8.60
CA ILE A 36 14.84 14.64 7.30
C ILE A 36 16.36 14.73 7.47
N SER A 37 16.86 15.60 8.35
CA SER A 37 18.29 15.73 8.66
C SER A 37 18.85 14.42 9.21
N MET A 38 18.14 13.76 10.12
CA MET A 38 18.50 12.44 10.66
C MET A 38 18.53 11.38 9.56
N VAL A 39 17.56 11.36 8.65
CA VAL A 39 17.53 10.41 7.53
C VAL A 39 18.67 10.65 6.55
N ASP A 40 19.00 11.91 6.24
CA ASP A 40 20.13 12.27 5.37
C ASP A 40 21.48 11.89 6.00
N ALA A 41 21.69 12.22 7.28
CA ALA A 41 22.88 11.84 8.03
C ALA A 41 23.07 10.31 8.00
N MET A 42 22.00 9.56 8.30
CA MET A 42 22.01 8.09 8.25
C MET A 42 22.25 7.53 6.84
N ALA A 43 21.87 8.24 5.77
CA ALA A 43 22.09 7.81 4.40
C ALA A 43 23.55 8.01 3.95
N ARG A 44 24.20 9.09 4.42
CA ARG A 44 25.62 9.37 4.15
C ARG A 44 26.54 8.46 4.95
N GLU A 45 26.25 8.34 6.24
CA GLU A 45 27.01 7.53 7.19
C GLU A 45 26.03 6.66 7.98
N PRO A 46 25.82 5.40 7.56
CA PRO A 46 24.87 4.49 8.20
C PRO A 46 25.13 4.24 9.70
N GLY A 47 26.31 4.66 10.20
CA GLY A 47 26.84 4.40 11.52
C GLY A 47 27.13 2.92 11.74
N SER A 48 27.91 2.61 12.78
CA SER A 48 27.89 1.27 13.35
C SER A 48 26.52 1.07 14.03
N ARG A 49 25.85 -0.04 13.74
CA ARG A 49 24.57 -0.41 14.39
C ARG A 49 24.73 -1.55 15.38
N GLY A 50 25.97 -1.99 15.61
CA GLY A 50 26.31 -3.18 16.37
C GLY A 50 26.97 -4.22 15.47
N ARG A 51 27.86 -5.04 16.06
CA ARG A 51 28.69 -6.01 15.32
C ARG A 51 27.90 -6.91 14.36
N GLU A 52 26.66 -7.28 14.73
CA GLU A 52 25.83 -8.18 13.94
C GLU A 52 25.18 -7.47 12.74
N GLU A 53 24.60 -6.28 12.91
CA GLU A 53 24.12 -5.47 11.79
C GLU A 53 25.25 -5.04 10.85
N ASP A 54 26.39 -4.66 11.40
CA ASP A 54 27.56 -4.23 10.62
C ASP A 54 28.11 -5.38 9.77
N ALA A 55 28.15 -6.60 10.30
CA ALA A 55 28.52 -7.79 9.53
C ALA A 55 27.54 -8.08 8.38
N VAL A 56 26.24 -7.76 8.53
CA VAL A 56 25.27 -7.85 7.43
C VAL A 56 25.52 -6.77 6.37
N LEU A 57 25.87 -5.54 6.80
CA LEU A 57 26.17 -4.41 5.92
C LEU A 57 27.47 -4.61 5.13
N SER A 58 28.47 -5.26 5.73
CA SER A 58 29.73 -5.66 5.06
C SER A 58 29.59 -6.91 4.18
N GLY A 59 28.41 -7.55 4.17
CA GLY A 59 28.14 -8.75 3.40
C GLY A 59 27.75 -8.50 1.94
N SER A 60 27.60 -9.57 1.16
CA SER A 60 27.16 -9.48 -0.24
C SER A 60 25.73 -8.92 -0.35
N ALA A 61 25.60 -7.73 -0.95
CA ALA A 61 24.32 -7.09 -1.27
C ALA A 61 23.38 -8.01 -2.08
N TRP A 62 23.95 -8.82 -2.98
CA TRP A 62 23.20 -9.80 -3.77
C TRP A 62 22.58 -10.89 -2.88
N ARG A 63 23.37 -11.49 -1.97
CA ARG A 63 22.87 -12.51 -1.04
C ARG A 63 21.81 -11.93 -0.11
N PHE A 64 22.02 -10.71 0.37
CA PHE A 64 21.03 -9.99 1.18
C PHE A 64 19.71 -9.76 0.42
N ALA A 65 19.80 -9.27 -0.82
CA ALA A 65 18.64 -9.03 -1.67
C ALA A 65 17.85 -10.32 -1.94
N ALA A 66 18.53 -11.41 -2.31
CA ALA A 66 17.91 -12.70 -2.57
C ALA A 66 17.18 -13.25 -1.32
N ARG A 67 17.82 -13.21 -0.14
CA ARG A 67 17.20 -13.62 1.14
C ARG A 67 15.99 -12.75 1.47
N SER A 68 16.11 -11.43 1.32
CA SER A 68 15.04 -10.47 1.60
C SER A 68 13.82 -10.70 0.69
N LEU A 69 14.03 -10.88 -0.61
CA LEU A 69 12.99 -11.18 -1.59
C LEU A 69 12.33 -12.54 -1.32
N LYS A 70 13.12 -13.59 -1.03
CA LYS A 70 12.61 -14.92 -0.69
C LYS A 70 11.72 -14.89 0.55
N ARG A 71 12.18 -14.27 1.64
CA ARG A 71 11.45 -14.15 2.90
C ARG A 71 10.13 -13.39 2.74
N ARG A 72 10.17 -12.25 2.06
CA ARG A 72 8.97 -11.41 1.83
C ARG A 72 7.99 -12.08 0.87
N HIS A 73 8.48 -12.77 -0.17
CA HIS A 73 7.65 -13.56 -1.07
C HIS A 73 6.95 -14.71 -0.32
N LYS A 74 7.67 -15.43 0.56
CA LYS A 74 7.06 -16.45 1.41
C LYS A 74 5.93 -15.87 2.27
N ARG A 75 6.19 -14.77 2.99
CA ARG A 75 5.16 -14.09 3.81
C ARG A 75 3.96 -13.62 2.98
N LEU A 76 4.19 -13.13 1.76
CA LEU A 76 3.13 -12.73 0.84
C LEU A 76 2.28 -13.94 0.42
N ARG A 77 2.93 -15.03 0.01
CA ARG A 77 2.28 -16.30 -0.36
C ARG A 77 1.48 -16.87 0.79
N ASP A 78 2.04 -16.85 1.99
CA ASP A 78 1.42 -17.34 3.21
C ASP A 78 0.11 -16.60 3.51
N ARG A 79 0.11 -15.27 3.38
CA ARG A 79 -1.09 -14.45 3.57
C ARG A 79 -2.13 -14.63 2.47
N GLY A 80 -1.70 -14.87 1.23
CA GLY A 80 -2.63 -15.02 0.10
C GLY A 80 -3.12 -16.45 -0.15
N ARG A 81 -2.99 -17.37 0.81
CA ARG A 81 -3.46 -18.76 0.67
C ARG A 81 -4.99 -18.85 0.55
N HIS A 82 -5.73 -18.07 1.34
CA HIS A 82 -7.19 -18.17 1.46
C HIS A 82 -7.91 -16.94 0.89
N LEU A 83 -7.51 -16.50 -0.30
CA LEU A 83 -8.00 -15.26 -0.93
C LEU A 83 -9.52 -15.12 -1.02
N ARG A 84 -10.24 -16.24 -1.19
CA ARG A 84 -11.71 -16.25 -1.35
C ARG A 84 -12.45 -15.92 -0.06
N HIS A 85 -11.82 -16.08 1.11
CA HIS A 85 -12.49 -15.97 2.41
C HIS A 85 -11.82 -14.94 3.32
N MET A 86 -11.10 -13.97 2.73
CA MET A 86 -10.37 -12.98 3.53
C MET A 86 -11.31 -11.87 4.03
N SER A 87 -11.29 -11.66 5.34
CA SER A 87 -11.83 -10.46 5.98
C SER A 87 -11.17 -9.18 5.44
N ALA A 88 -11.78 -8.01 5.67
CA ALA A 88 -11.18 -6.73 5.31
C ALA A 88 -9.78 -6.53 5.96
N ALA A 89 -9.63 -6.93 7.22
CA ALA A 89 -8.37 -6.86 7.94
C ALA A 89 -7.28 -7.75 7.32
N GLU A 90 -7.62 -8.98 6.91
CA GLU A 90 -6.69 -9.88 6.23
C GLU A 90 -6.30 -9.38 4.84
N ARG A 91 -7.26 -8.83 4.08
CA ARG A 91 -7.00 -8.16 2.79
C ARG A 91 -6.04 -6.98 2.98
N HIS A 92 -6.22 -6.19 4.04
CA HIS A 92 -5.32 -5.09 4.37
C HIS A 92 -3.89 -5.59 4.69
N LYS A 93 -3.75 -6.64 5.51
CA LYS A 93 -2.44 -7.27 5.81
C LYS A 93 -1.78 -7.82 4.55
N LEU A 94 -2.56 -8.42 3.63
CA LEU A 94 -2.07 -8.90 2.34
C LEU A 94 -1.59 -7.72 1.47
N ARG A 95 -2.34 -6.61 1.43
CA ARG A 95 -1.96 -5.39 0.69
C ARG A 95 -0.63 -4.82 1.16
N ILE A 96 -0.42 -4.75 2.47
CA ILE A 96 0.86 -4.34 3.06
C ILE A 96 1.99 -5.29 2.64
N ALA A 97 1.75 -6.60 2.68
CA ALA A 97 2.74 -7.60 2.27
C ALA A 97 3.10 -7.47 0.77
N ALA A 98 2.10 -7.26 -0.09
CA ALA A 98 2.29 -7.05 -1.52
C ALA A 98 3.09 -5.77 -1.79
N LYS A 99 2.81 -4.67 -1.08
CA LYS A 99 3.56 -3.40 -1.15
C LYS A 99 5.01 -3.57 -0.74
N LYS A 100 5.23 -4.20 0.42
CA LYS A 100 6.57 -4.52 0.93
C LYS A 100 7.36 -5.43 0.00
N GLN A 101 6.72 -6.33 -0.74
CA GLN A 101 7.38 -7.16 -1.74
C GLN A 101 7.65 -6.39 -3.03
N ARG A 102 6.71 -5.57 -3.51
CA ARG A 102 6.90 -4.78 -4.74
C ARG A 102 8.07 -3.82 -4.59
N TYR A 103 8.14 -3.09 -3.49
CA TYR A 103 9.24 -2.16 -3.23
C TYR A 103 10.59 -2.87 -3.13
N ALA A 104 10.65 -4.03 -2.48
CA ALA A 104 11.86 -4.84 -2.48
C ALA A 104 12.22 -5.31 -3.90
N ALA A 105 11.23 -5.69 -4.72
CA ALA A 105 11.46 -6.11 -6.09
C ALA A 105 11.96 -4.96 -6.98
N GLU A 106 11.41 -3.76 -6.83
CA GLU A 106 11.82 -2.57 -7.57
C GLU A 106 13.22 -2.13 -7.18
N LEU A 107 13.51 -2.08 -5.87
CA LEU A 107 14.81 -1.70 -5.34
C LEU A 107 15.92 -2.66 -5.77
N PHE A 108 15.68 -3.98 -5.65
CA PHE A 108 16.71 -4.98 -5.91
C PHE A 108 16.76 -5.47 -7.36
N ALA A 109 15.78 -5.14 -8.21
CA ALA A 109 15.77 -5.57 -9.61
C ALA A 109 17.08 -5.29 -10.38
N PRO A 110 17.79 -4.15 -10.17
CA PRO A 110 19.08 -3.90 -10.82
C PRO A 110 20.21 -4.86 -10.43
N LEU A 111 20.14 -5.51 -9.25
CA LEU A 111 21.15 -6.49 -8.81
C LEU A 111 20.98 -7.88 -9.46
N PHE A 112 19.94 -8.04 -10.28
CA PHE A 112 19.63 -9.26 -11.03
C PHE A 112 19.26 -8.86 -12.47
N LYS A 113 18.48 -9.69 -13.16
CA LYS A 113 17.90 -9.34 -14.45
C LYS A 113 16.76 -8.33 -14.29
N LYS A 114 17.06 -7.03 -14.46
CA LYS A 114 16.12 -5.89 -14.33
C LYS A 114 14.78 -6.11 -15.03
N SER A 115 14.77 -6.71 -16.23
CA SER A 115 13.52 -6.99 -16.97
C SER A 115 12.61 -8.01 -16.27
N ARG A 116 13.17 -9.07 -15.66
CA ARG A 116 12.42 -10.03 -14.85
C ARG A 116 11.88 -9.39 -13.57
N GLY A 117 12.69 -8.55 -12.92
CA GLY A 117 12.25 -7.76 -11.76
C GLY A 117 11.06 -6.84 -12.07
N LYS A 118 11.12 -6.11 -13.19
CA LYS A 118 10.01 -5.27 -13.68
C LYS A 118 8.74 -6.09 -13.95
N LYS A 119 8.86 -7.25 -14.62
CA LYS A 119 7.71 -8.15 -14.89
C LYS A 119 7.05 -8.61 -13.58
N TYR A 120 7.87 -8.98 -12.60
CA TYR A 120 7.41 -9.38 -11.26
C TYR A 120 6.72 -8.23 -10.50
N ALA A 121 7.31 -7.04 -10.49
CA ALA A 121 6.72 -5.85 -9.88
C ALA A 121 5.38 -5.45 -10.53
N LYS A 122 5.28 -5.53 -11.87
CA LYS A 122 4.03 -5.26 -12.61
C LYS A 122 2.91 -6.24 -12.26
N ALA A 123 3.24 -7.51 -12.04
CA ALA A 123 2.25 -8.49 -11.58
C ALA A 123 1.76 -8.18 -10.15
N LEU A 124 2.66 -7.77 -9.26
CA LEU A 124 2.27 -7.32 -7.91
C LEU A 124 1.43 -6.05 -7.93
N ALA A 125 1.73 -5.09 -8.82
CA ALA A 125 0.93 -3.88 -8.95
C ALA A 125 -0.54 -4.21 -9.23
N ARG A 126 -0.83 -5.20 -10.09
CA ARG A 126 -2.20 -5.67 -10.36
C ARG A 126 -2.88 -6.26 -9.13
N VAL A 127 -2.16 -7.03 -8.32
CA VAL A 127 -2.68 -7.55 -7.04
C VAL A 127 -3.00 -6.39 -6.10
N GLN A 128 -2.12 -5.39 -6.03
CA GLN A 128 -2.33 -4.22 -5.19
C GLN A 128 -3.49 -3.35 -5.64
N SER A 129 -3.70 -3.15 -6.95
CA SER A 129 -4.85 -2.42 -7.47
C SER A 129 -6.16 -3.09 -7.05
N ALA A 130 -6.28 -4.41 -7.24
CA ALA A 130 -7.46 -5.15 -6.82
C ALA A 130 -7.69 -5.10 -5.30
N LEU A 131 -6.62 -5.19 -4.49
CA LEU A 131 -6.72 -5.04 -3.03
C LEU A 131 -7.03 -3.60 -2.60
N GLY A 132 -6.57 -2.60 -3.37
CA GLY A 132 -6.82 -1.18 -3.13
C GLY A 132 -8.31 -0.87 -3.27
N GLU A 133 -8.91 -1.24 -4.40
CA GLU A 133 -10.34 -1.05 -4.67
C GLU A 133 -11.24 -1.71 -3.59
N MET A 134 -10.82 -2.86 -3.06
CA MET A 134 -11.51 -3.54 -1.97
C MET A 134 -11.37 -2.83 -0.62
N ASN A 135 -10.18 -2.29 -0.35
CA ASN A 135 -9.89 -1.57 0.89
C ASN A 135 -10.54 -0.18 0.93
N ASP A 136 -10.63 0.50 -0.21
CA ASP A 136 -11.24 1.84 -0.31
C ASP A 136 -12.72 1.78 0.08
N VAL A 137 -13.44 0.74 -0.34
CA VAL A 137 -14.84 0.53 0.09
C VAL A 137 -14.96 0.13 1.54
N ALA A 138 -14.01 -0.65 2.08
CA ALA A 138 -14.02 -1.00 3.49
C ALA A 138 -13.72 0.22 4.40
N GLY A 139 -12.98 1.22 3.91
CA GLY A 139 -12.67 2.45 4.64
C GLY A 139 -13.67 3.58 4.46
N MET A 140 -14.52 3.52 3.43
CA MET A 140 -15.50 4.57 3.11
C MET A 140 -16.49 4.86 4.27
N PRO A 141 -17.04 3.86 5.00
CA PRO A 141 -17.96 4.13 6.11
C PRO A 141 -17.34 5.02 7.18
N ALA A 142 -16.14 4.70 7.66
CA ALA A 142 -15.46 5.47 8.69
C ALA A 142 -15.13 6.92 8.23
N GLN A 143 -14.85 7.12 6.95
CA GLN A 143 -14.62 8.46 6.39
C GLN A 143 -15.90 9.29 6.37
N LEU A 144 -17.02 8.68 5.97
CA LEU A 144 -18.32 9.35 5.92
C LEU A 144 -18.88 9.62 7.32
N GLU A 145 -18.76 8.67 8.25
CA GLU A 145 -19.09 8.86 9.67
C GLU A 145 -18.31 10.04 10.27
N GLY A 146 -17.02 10.14 9.98
CA GLY A 146 -16.19 11.26 10.42
C GLY A 146 -16.59 12.61 9.84
N LEU A 147 -17.15 12.65 8.62
CA LEU A 147 -17.72 13.88 8.03
C LEU A 147 -19.06 14.22 8.68
N LEU A 148 -19.95 13.24 8.82
CA LEU A 148 -21.27 13.42 9.45
C LEU A 148 -21.17 13.92 10.89
N ALA A 149 -20.20 13.40 11.66
CA ALA A 149 -19.95 13.82 13.03
C ALA A 149 -19.50 15.29 13.15
N LYS A 150 -18.83 15.83 12.12
CA LYS A 150 -18.33 17.21 12.10
C LYS A 150 -19.39 18.22 11.68
N GLU A 151 -20.27 17.83 10.76
CA GLU A 151 -21.29 18.70 10.17
C GLU A 151 -22.63 18.66 10.93
N GLY A 152 -22.67 18.04 12.12
CA GLY A 152 -23.78 18.19 13.05
C GLY A 152 -25.12 17.58 12.62
N GLY A 153 -25.10 16.54 11.76
CA GLY A 153 -26.33 15.82 11.39
C GLY A 153 -27.12 16.42 10.23
N ASP A 154 -26.47 17.15 9.32
CA ASP A 154 -27.09 17.60 8.05
C ASP A 154 -27.76 16.42 7.31
N ALA A 155 -29.08 16.51 7.13
CA ALA A 155 -29.88 15.47 6.50
C ALA A 155 -29.54 15.26 5.01
N ALA A 156 -29.14 16.30 4.29
CA ALA A 156 -28.67 16.20 2.91
C ALA A 156 -27.33 15.47 2.84
N LEU A 157 -26.41 15.76 3.77
CA LEU A 157 -25.15 15.05 3.89
C LEU A 157 -25.37 13.56 4.22
N ALA A 158 -26.27 13.25 5.15
CA ALA A 158 -26.61 11.87 5.54
C ALA A 158 -27.19 11.07 4.35
N ARG A 159 -28.13 11.66 3.60
CA ARG A 159 -28.68 11.04 2.38
C ARG A 159 -27.59 10.81 1.33
N ALA A 160 -26.74 11.80 1.08
CA ALA A 160 -25.64 11.68 0.13
C ALA A 160 -24.63 10.59 0.54
N ALA A 161 -24.25 10.53 1.81
CA ALA A 161 -23.38 9.51 2.35
C ALA A 161 -23.97 8.11 2.15
N GLY A 162 -25.26 7.93 2.43
CA GLY A 162 -25.98 6.68 2.17
C GLY A 162 -25.98 6.27 0.70
N LEU A 163 -26.23 7.22 -0.22
CA LEU A 163 -26.17 6.98 -1.67
C LEU A 163 -24.79 6.53 -2.12
N VAL A 164 -23.73 7.21 -1.64
CA VAL A 164 -22.35 6.86 -1.98
C VAL A 164 -21.97 5.48 -1.43
N LEU A 165 -22.35 5.17 -0.18
CA LEU A 165 -22.14 3.84 0.41
C LEU A 165 -22.84 2.75 -0.41
N GLY A 166 -24.11 2.94 -0.74
CA GLY A 166 -24.88 2.02 -1.57
C GLY A 166 -24.25 1.83 -2.95
N TYR A 167 -23.81 2.91 -3.60
CA TYR A 167 -23.10 2.84 -4.89
C TYR A 167 -21.82 1.99 -4.79
N TYR A 168 -20.98 2.23 -3.78
CA TYR A 168 -19.73 1.47 -3.60
C TYR A 168 -19.97 0.01 -3.20
N GLN A 169 -21.03 -0.29 -2.46
CA GLN A 169 -21.45 -1.66 -2.12
C GLN A 169 -21.97 -2.39 -3.35
N ALA A 170 -22.84 -1.78 -4.16
CA ALA A 170 -23.35 -2.37 -5.41
C ALA A 170 -22.21 -2.64 -6.42
N ARG A 171 -21.18 -1.81 -6.44
CA ARG A 171 -19.97 -2.01 -7.27
C ARG A 171 -18.95 -2.98 -6.65
N ALA A 172 -19.31 -3.69 -5.57
CA ALA A 172 -18.55 -4.83 -5.05
C ALA A 172 -18.40 -5.98 -6.04
N ASP A 173 -19.34 -6.09 -6.96
CA ASP A 173 -19.41 -7.19 -7.88
C ASP A 173 -18.14 -7.31 -8.75
N GLY A 174 -17.61 -8.54 -8.77
CA GLY A 174 -16.43 -8.92 -9.54
C GLY A 174 -15.08 -8.43 -8.98
N ARG A 175 -15.01 -7.74 -7.82
CA ARG A 175 -13.72 -7.36 -7.21
C ARG A 175 -12.92 -8.57 -6.71
N GLU A 176 -13.60 -9.54 -6.10
CA GLU A 176 -12.99 -10.80 -5.70
C GLU A 176 -12.42 -11.56 -6.91
N GLU A 177 -13.17 -11.60 -8.00
CA GLU A 177 -12.76 -12.24 -9.23
C GLU A 177 -11.55 -11.53 -9.87
N ARG A 178 -11.52 -10.19 -9.86
CA ARG A 178 -10.35 -9.40 -10.26
C ARG A 178 -9.13 -9.73 -9.41
N LEU A 179 -9.29 -9.78 -8.09
CA LEU A 179 -8.21 -10.15 -7.16
C LEU A 179 -7.72 -11.58 -7.44
N ARG A 180 -8.62 -12.53 -7.65
CA ARG A 180 -8.30 -13.92 -7.97
C ARG A 180 -7.51 -14.03 -9.27
N LYS A 181 -7.94 -13.37 -10.35
CA LYS A 181 -7.23 -13.31 -11.63
C LYS A 181 -5.85 -12.66 -11.49
N ALA A 182 -5.77 -11.53 -10.78
CA ALA A 182 -4.50 -10.84 -10.52
C ALA A 182 -3.52 -11.72 -9.73
N TRP A 183 -4.01 -12.41 -8.70
CA TRP A 183 -3.23 -13.34 -7.90
C TRP A 183 -2.75 -14.54 -8.72
N HIS A 184 -3.64 -15.16 -9.49
CA HIS A 184 -3.28 -16.28 -10.36
C HIS A 184 -2.14 -15.91 -11.31
N ARG A 185 -2.27 -14.75 -12.00
CA ARG A 185 -1.22 -14.22 -12.87
C ARG A 185 0.07 -13.95 -12.11
N PHE A 186 0.01 -13.42 -10.90
CA PHE A 186 1.19 -13.22 -10.05
C PHE A 186 1.87 -14.54 -9.68
N LYS A 187 1.12 -15.59 -9.31
CA LYS A 187 1.67 -16.91 -9.00
C LYS A 187 2.44 -17.53 -10.17
N ALA A 188 2.03 -17.21 -11.40
CA ALA A 188 2.66 -17.70 -12.62
C ALA A 188 3.94 -16.92 -13.02
N VAL A 189 4.23 -15.78 -12.38
CA VAL A 189 5.47 -15.06 -12.68
C VAL A 189 6.65 -15.70 -11.95
N GLU A 190 7.68 -16.04 -12.72
CA GLU A 190 8.93 -16.57 -12.19
C GLU A 190 9.59 -15.60 -11.20
N LYS A 191 10.17 -16.16 -10.15
CA LYS A 191 10.99 -15.43 -9.18
C LYS A 191 12.30 -15.05 -9.85
N PHE A 192 12.64 -13.77 -9.86
CA PHE A 192 13.86 -13.29 -10.53
C PHE A 192 15.14 -13.44 -9.71
N TRP A 193 15.04 -13.87 -8.44
CA TRP A 193 16.13 -14.02 -7.48
C TRP A 193 16.50 -15.50 -7.21
N GLY A 194 16.14 -16.41 -8.11
CA GLY A 194 16.29 -17.86 -7.94
C GLY A 194 17.34 -18.54 -8.82
N GLY A 195 18.10 -17.80 -9.63
CA GLY A 195 19.09 -18.37 -10.55
C GLY A 195 20.48 -17.80 -10.32
N ALA A 196 21.48 -18.68 -10.31
CA ALA A 196 22.91 -18.38 -10.39
C ALA A 196 23.32 -17.88 -11.80
N SER A 197 22.51 -17.03 -12.44
CA SER A 197 22.94 -16.35 -13.65
C SER A 197 23.64 -15.07 -13.24
N ILE A 198 24.92 -15.27 -12.95
CA ILE A 198 26.00 -14.30 -13.12
C ILE A 198 25.76 -13.61 -14.47
N VAL A 199 25.72 -12.27 -14.44
CA VAL A 199 26.07 -11.47 -15.62
C VAL A 199 27.58 -11.50 -15.69
#